data_AF-O29693-F1
#
_entry.id   AF-O29693-F1
#
_cell.length_a   1.000
_cell.length_b   1.000
_cell.length_c   1.000
_cell.angle_alpha   90.00
_cell.angle_beta   90.00
_cell.angle_gamma   90.00
#
_symmetry.space_group_name_H-M   'P 1'
#
loop_
_entity.id
_entity.type
_entity.pdbx_description
1 polymer ?
#
loop_
_entity_poly.entity_id
_entity_poly.type
_entity_poly.pdbx_seq_one_letter_code
_entity_poly.pdbx_strand_id
1 'polypeptide(L)'
;MSEEETVKQLEPLLKKIAENQEHLIEAIDKLVWLEKSGNLDALLGFSALIKIVQDSISDAVVERNMEMISNIGLISTKFTSDRALVLLNALGDAICRCEREPEPVGMVGLMKALREPEVQKALGMLLNIARELGKNI
;
A
#
# COMPACT_ATOMS: atom_id res chain seq x y z
N MET A 1 -27.02 13.90 33.99
CA MET A 1 -25.64 14.42 33.83
C MET A 1 -25.73 15.93 33.90
N SER A 2 -25.18 16.52 34.95
CA SER A 2 -25.22 17.96 35.22
C SER A 2 -24.30 18.69 34.24
N GLU A 3 -24.68 19.87 33.74
CA GLU A 3 -23.87 20.71 32.84
C GLU A 3 -22.43 20.92 33.35
N GLU A 4 -22.27 20.97 34.67
CA GLU A 4 -21.00 21.16 35.37
C GLU A 4 -20.01 19.98 35.22
N GLU A 5 -20.51 18.76 35.02
CA GLU A 5 -19.70 17.56 34.77
C GLU A 5 -19.13 17.58 33.34
N THR A 6 -19.95 18.03 32.38
CA THR A 6 -19.60 18.13 30.96
C THR A 6 -18.49 19.18 30.73
N VAL A 7 -18.57 20.32 31.43
CA VAL A 7 -17.55 21.39 31.35
C VAL A 7 -16.19 20.91 31.88
N LYS A 8 -16.16 20.16 32.99
CA LYS A 8 -14.92 19.56 33.51
C LYS A 8 -14.29 18.54 32.58
N GLN A 9 -15.09 17.80 31.81
CA GLN A 9 -14.58 16.83 30.83
C GLN A 9 -14.02 17.50 29.57
N LEU A 10 -14.47 18.72 29.26
CA LEU A 10 -14.02 19.49 28.10
C LEU A 10 -12.72 20.26 28.34
N GLU A 11 -12.42 20.68 29.57
CA GLU A 11 -11.16 21.37 29.94
C GLU A 11 -9.89 20.68 29.43
N PRO A 12 -9.66 19.37 29.66
CA PRO A 12 -8.44 18.71 29.19
C PRO A 12 -8.37 18.61 27.66
N LEU A 13 -9.52 18.53 26.97
CA LEU A 13 -9.57 18.55 25.51
C LEU A 13 -9.26 19.93 24.95
N LEU A 14 -9.84 20.98 25.53
CA LEU A 14 -9.57 22.37 25.17
C LEU A 14 -8.09 22.71 25.37
N LYS A 15 -7.51 22.23 26.48
CA LYS A 15 -6.08 22.40 26.75
C LYS A 15 -5.21 21.71 25.71
N LYS A 16 -5.51 20.46 25.35
CA LYS A 16 -4.80 19.75 24.27
C LYS A 16 -4.96 20.43 22.91
N ILE A 17 -6.15 20.95 22.59
CA ILE A 17 -6.38 21.68 21.34
C ILE A 17 -5.56 22.97 21.31
N ALA A 18 -5.53 23.72 22.41
CA ALA A 18 -4.75 24.94 22.51
C ALA A 18 -3.24 24.66 22.43
N GLU A 19 -2.75 23.63 23.12
CA GLU A 19 -1.34 23.21 23.10
C GLU A 19 -0.88 22.72 21.71
N ASN A 20 -1.80 22.23 20.88
CA ASN A 20 -1.49 21.68 19.55
C ASN A 20 -2.07 22.52 18.41
N GLN A 21 -2.46 23.77 18.69
CA GLN A 21 -3.20 24.61 17.75
C GLN A 21 -2.46 24.77 16.41
N GLU A 22 -1.14 25.00 16.43
CA GLU A 22 -0.34 25.14 15.21
C GLU A 22 -0.32 23.85 14.38
N HIS A 23 -0.16 22.69 15.02
CA HIS A 23 -0.18 21.39 14.34
C HIS A 23 -1.56 21.05 13.78
N LEU A 24 -2.64 21.47 14.46
CA LEU A 24 -4.01 21.29 13.99
C LEU A 24 -4.30 22.18 12.77
N ILE A 25 -3.82 23.43 12.77
CA ILE A 25 -3.92 24.32 11.61
C ILE A 25 -3.14 23.73 10.43
N GLU A 26 -1.91 23.27 10.66
CA GLU A 26 -1.09 22.66 9.61
C GLU A 26 -1.71 21.37 9.05
N ALA A 27 -2.35 20.56 9.89
CA ALA A 27 -3.09 19.37 9.46
C ALA A 27 -4.31 19.74 8.61
N ILE A 28 -5.05 20.79 9.01
CA ILE A 28 -6.18 21.32 8.23
C ILE A 28 -5.68 21.85 6.88
N ASP A 29 -4.58 22.59 6.85
CA ASP A 29 -4.00 23.11 5.61
C ASP A 29 -3.56 21.98 4.66
N LYS A 30 -2.99 20.89 5.20
CA LYS A 30 -2.66 19.70 4.42
C LYS A 30 -3.91 19.00 3.88
N LEU A 31 -4.99 18.92 4.66
CA LEU A 31 -6.27 18.36 4.21
C LEU A 31 -6.91 19.21 3.10
N VAL A 32 -6.90 20.53 3.27
CA VAL A 32 -7.39 21.48 2.26
C VAL A 32 -6.54 21.43 1.00
N TRP A 33 -5.21 21.27 1.13
CA TRP A 33 -4.32 21.08 -0.02
C TRP A 33 -4.63 19.78 -0.76
N LEU A 34 -4.83 18.67 -0.04
CA LEU A 34 -5.20 17.36 -0.62
C LEU A 34 -6.55 17.38 -1.35
N GLU A 35 -7.53 18.09 -0.80
CA GLU A 35 -8.83 18.30 -1.44
C GLU A 35 -8.68 19.17 -2.70
N LYS A 36 -7.98 20.30 -2.60
CA LYS A 36 -7.75 21.21 -3.74
C LYS A 36 -6.92 20.59 -4.85
N SER A 37 -6.03 19.65 -4.53
CA SER A 37 -5.23 18.94 -5.52
C SER A 37 -5.98 17.76 -6.15
N GLY A 38 -7.20 17.43 -5.68
CA GLY A 38 -7.97 16.26 -6.12
C GLY A 38 -7.39 14.92 -5.64
N ASN A 39 -6.41 14.92 -4.73
CA ASN A 39 -5.76 13.69 -4.25
C ASN A 39 -6.50 13.04 -3.07
N LEU A 40 -7.44 13.74 -2.42
CA LEU A 40 -8.20 13.19 -1.31
C LEU A 40 -9.03 11.97 -1.76
N ASP A 41 -9.69 12.06 -2.91
CA ASP A 41 -10.42 10.94 -3.51
C ASP A 41 -9.49 9.81 -3.95
N ALA A 42 -8.27 10.13 -4.41
CA ALA A 42 -7.27 9.14 -4.75
C ALA A 42 -6.76 8.38 -3.51
N LEU A 43 -6.61 9.05 -2.36
CA LEU A 43 -6.23 8.42 -1.08
C LEU A 43 -7.37 7.56 -0.52
N LEU A 44 -8.62 8.03 -0.60
CA LEU A 44 -9.78 7.25 -0.20
C LEU A 44 -9.92 6.01 -1.11
N GLY A 45 -9.79 6.19 -2.42
CA GLY A 45 -9.77 5.10 -3.40
C GLY A 45 -8.64 4.11 -3.14
N PHE A 46 -7.44 4.58 -2.83
CA PHE A 46 -6.29 3.72 -2.49
C PHE A 46 -6.51 2.93 -1.20
N SER A 47 -7.10 3.54 -0.16
CA SER A 47 -7.46 2.84 1.08
C SER A 47 -8.52 1.76 0.86
N ALA A 48 -9.49 2.02 -0.03
CA ALA A 48 -10.50 1.05 -0.43
C ALA A 48 -9.89 -0.10 -1.24
N LEU A 49 -8.96 0.19 -2.15
CA LEU A 49 -8.19 -0.82 -2.88
C LEU A 49 -7.36 -1.70 -1.94
N ILE A 50 -6.69 -1.13 -0.92
CA ILE A 50 -5.94 -1.91 0.08
C ILE A 50 -6.88 -2.86 0.84
N LYS A 51 -8.06 -2.39 1.27
CA LYS A 51 -9.05 -3.24 1.94
C LYS A 51 -9.56 -4.36 1.03
N ILE A 52 -9.90 -4.05 -0.22
CA ILE A 52 -10.34 -5.05 -1.20
C ILE A 52 -9.24 -6.10 -1.43
N VAL A 53 -7.98 -5.69 -1.53
CA VAL A 53 -6.84 -6.61 -1.69
C VAL A 53 -6.68 -7.49 -0.46
N GLN A 54 -6.75 -6.93 0.75
CA GLN A 54 -6.69 -7.70 2.00
C GLN A 54 -7.85 -8.71 2.11
N ASP A 55 -9.07 -8.27 1.79
CA ASP A 55 -10.28 -9.11 1.91
C ASP A 55 -10.37 -10.16 0.79
N SER A 56 -9.84 -9.88 -0.40
CA SER A 56 -9.92 -10.78 -1.57
C SER A 56 -8.80 -11.82 -1.61
N ILE A 57 -7.67 -11.57 -0.95
CA ILE A 57 -6.56 -12.53 -0.88
C ILE A 57 -6.93 -13.76 -0.04
N SER A 58 -7.90 -13.65 0.89
CA SER A 58 -8.06 -14.70 1.90
C SER A 58 -8.83 -15.94 1.46
N ASP A 59 -9.90 -15.88 0.63
CA ASP A 59 -10.68 -17.10 0.30
C ASP A 59 -11.38 -17.15 -1.08
N ALA A 60 -11.39 -16.07 -1.90
CA ALA A 60 -12.30 -16.00 -3.06
C ALA A 60 -11.65 -16.10 -4.46
N VAL A 61 -10.32 -15.98 -4.57
CA VAL A 61 -9.64 -15.83 -5.88
C VAL A 61 -9.34 -17.18 -6.55
N VAL A 62 -9.15 -18.25 -5.79
CA VAL A 62 -8.71 -19.55 -6.32
C VAL A 62 -9.80 -20.23 -7.16
N GLU A 63 -11.08 -20.06 -6.80
CA GLU A 63 -12.15 -20.85 -7.41
C GLU A 63 -12.86 -20.15 -8.58
N ARG A 64 -12.78 -18.82 -8.69
CA ARG A 64 -13.57 -18.04 -9.69
C ARG A 64 -12.80 -17.45 -10.87
N ASN A 65 -11.48 -17.56 -10.92
CA ASN A 65 -10.67 -16.78 -11.87
C ASN A 65 -9.97 -17.60 -12.97
N MET A 66 -10.65 -18.60 -13.55
CA MET A 66 -10.16 -19.28 -14.77
C MET A 66 -10.01 -18.30 -15.95
N GLU A 67 -10.84 -17.25 -16.04
CA GLU A 67 -10.71 -16.20 -17.05
C GLU A 67 -9.50 -15.28 -16.82
N MET A 68 -9.14 -15.02 -15.55
CA MET A 68 -7.94 -14.24 -15.22
C MET A 68 -6.66 -15.00 -15.57
N ILE A 69 -6.65 -16.32 -15.33
CA ILE A 69 -5.57 -17.23 -15.76
C ILE A 69 -5.44 -17.23 -17.29
N SER A 70 -6.57 -17.27 -18.03
CA SER A 70 -6.57 -17.19 -19.50
C SER A 70 -5.99 -15.86 -20.01
N ASN A 71 -6.35 -14.75 -19.37
CA ASN A 71 -5.82 -13.42 -19.72
C ASN A 71 -4.33 -13.26 -19.37
N ILE A 72 -3.84 -13.89 -18.29
CA ILE A 72 -2.39 -14.00 -18.02
C ILE A 72 -1.70 -14.83 -19.12
N GLY A 73 -2.34 -15.87 -19.62
CA GLY A 73 -1.86 -16.66 -20.77
C GLY A 73 -1.66 -15.81 -22.03
N LEU A 74 -2.57 -14.87 -22.32
CA LEU A 74 -2.45 -13.92 -23.43
C LEU A 74 -1.39 -12.83 -23.20
N ILE A 75 -1.09 -12.49 -21.94
CA ILE A 75 0.04 -11.61 -21.60
C ILE A 75 1.36 -12.36 -21.80
N SER A 76 1.41 -13.66 -21.50
CA SER A 76 2.60 -14.50 -21.71
C SER A 76 3.04 -14.56 -23.19
N THR A 77 2.11 -14.48 -24.15
CA THR A 77 2.45 -14.47 -25.58
C THR A 77 3.10 -13.16 -26.05
N LYS A 78 2.90 -12.06 -25.31
CA LYS A 78 3.63 -10.79 -25.51
C LYS A 78 5.04 -10.81 -24.92
N PHE A 79 5.31 -11.69 -23.97
CA PHE A 79 6.63 -11.88 -23.38
C PHE A 79 7.41 -12.93 -24.18
N THR A 80 8.04 -12.53 -25.28
CA THR A 80 8.87 -13.42 -26.12
C THR A 80 10.21 -13.82 -25.47
N SER A 81 10.48 -13.38 -24.24
CA SER A 81 11.76 -13.64 -23.56
C SER A 81 11.58 -14.67 -22.44
N ASP A 82 12.38 -15.74 -22.47
CA ASP A 82 12.44 -16.76 -21.42
C ASP A 82 12.64 -16.15 -20.02
N ARG A 83 13.37 -15.03 -19.95
CA ARG A 83 13.58 -14.28 -18.70
C ARG A 83 12.28 -13.77 -18.08
N ALA A 84 11.36 -13.23 -18.88
CA ALA A 84 10.11 -12.69 -18.36
C ALA A 84 9.22 -13.80 -17.76
N LEU A 85 9.18 -14.97 -18.40
CA LEU A 85 8.45 -16.13 -17.88
C LEU A 85 9.06 -16.66 -16.58
N VAL A 86 10.40 -16.73 -16.49
CA VAL A 86 11.10 -17.12 -15.25
C VAL A 86 10.77 -16.18 -14.09
N LEU A 87 10.70 -14.88 -14.36
CA LEU A 87 10.37 -13.87 -13.35
C LEU A 87 8.92 -13.96 -12.91
N LEU A 88 8.00 -14.17 -13.85
CA LEU A 88 6.58 -14.34 -13.54
C LEU A 88 6.35 -15.59 -12.69
N ASN A 89 7.02 -16.70 -13.03
CA ASN A 89 6.96 -17.93 -12.24
C ASN A 89 7.56 -17.72 -10.84
N ALA A 90 8.72 -17.06 -10.72
CA ALA A 90 9.34 -16.76 -9.44
C ALA A 90 8.45 -15.88 -8.55
N LEU A 91 7.73 -14.92 -9.13
CA LEU A 91 6.74 -14.11 -8.43
C LEU A 91 5.54 -14.95 -7.97
N GLY A 92 5.01 -15.81 -8.84
CA GLY A 92 3.92 -16.73 -8.49
C GLY A 92 4.30 -17.67 -7.34
N ASP A 93 5.49 -18.28 -7.42
CA ASP A 93 6.02 -19.15 -6.37
C ASP A 93 6.22 -18.40 -5.05
N ALA A 94 6.69 -17.15 -5.10
CA ALA A 94 6.86 -16.34 -3.89
C ALA A 94 5.52 -16.04 -3.21
N ILE A 95 4.47 -15.76 -3.99
CA ILE A 95 3.12 -15.53 -3.47
C ILE A 95 2.57 -16.80 -2.82
N CYS A 96 2.66 -17.95 -3.50
CA CYS A 96 2.17 -19.22 -2.95
C CYS A 96 2.91 -19.67 -1.68
N ARG A 97 4.19 -19.33 -1.53
CA ARG A 97 4.99 -19.67 -0.35
C ARG A 97 4.75 -18.74 0.84
N CYS A 98 4.10 -17.59 0.62
CA CYS A 98 3.66 -16.70 1.69
C CYS A 98 2.35 -17.21 2.30
N GLU A 99 2.40 -18.36 2.99
CA GLU A 99 1.24 -18.94 3.68
C GLU A 99 0.94 -18.28 5.03
N ARG A 100 1.85 -17.45 5.56
CA ARG A 100 1.69 -16.77 6.85
C ARG A 100 1.33 -15.32 6.63
N GLU A 101 0.36 -14.84 7.41
CA GLU A 101 0.08 -13.41 7.50
C GLU A 101 1.39 -12.65 7.79
N PRO A 102 1.72 -11.63 6.99
CA PRO A 102 2.97 -10.90 7.15
C PRO A 102 3.01 -10.27 8.55
N GLU A 103 4.03 -10.62 9.33
CA GLU A 103 4.23 -10.03 10.65
C GLU A 103 4.42 -8.51 10.51
N PRO A 104 3.75 -7.70 11.36
CA PRO A 104 3.85 -6.26 11.28
C PRO A 104 5.29 -5.80 11.51
N VAL A 105 5.93 -5.27 10.47
CA VAL A 105 7.28 -4.74 10.54
C VAL A 105 7.27 -3.32 11.09
N GLY A 106 7.95 -3.10 12.21
CA GLY A 106 8.22 -1.76 12.73
C GLY A 106 9.21 -0.98 11.85
N MET A 107 9.38 0.34 12.08
CA MET A 107 10.29 1.18 11.29
C MET A 107 11.73 0.63 11.21
N VAL A 108 12.26 0.09 12.30
CA VAL A 108 13.60 -0.52 12.33
C VAL A 108 13.63 -1.81 11.51
N GLY A 109 12.57 -2.60 11.58
CA GLY A 109 12.42 -3.83 10.79
C GLY A 109 12.40 -3.54 9.29
N LEU A 110 11.66 -2.51 8.87
CA LEU A 110 11.65 -2.06 7.48
C LEU A 110 13.03 -1.60 7.01
N MET A 111 13.72 -0.77 7.81
CA MET A 111 15.08 -0.30 7.48
C MET A 111 16.08 -1.45 7.39
N LYS A 112 15.90 -2.49 8.21
CA LYS A 112 16.71 -3.71 8.16
C LYS A 112 16.39 -4.51 6.89
N ALA A 113 15.11 -4.71 6.58
CA ALA A 113 14.66 -5.41 5.38
C ALA A 113 15.18 -4.75 4.09
N LEU A 114 15.15 -3.42 4.00
CA LEU A 114 15.74 -2.68 2.86
C LEU A 114 17.26 -2.86 2.71
N ARG A 115 17.94 -3.30 3.76
CA ARG A 115 19.37 -3.61 3.75
C ARG A 115 19.66 -5.08 3.47
N GLU A 116 18.64 -5.93 3.40
CA GLU A 116 18.82 -7.34 3.10
C GLU A 116 19.23 -7.53 1.63
N PRO A 117 20.28 -8.33 1.33
CA PRO A 117 20.77 -8.52 -0.02
C PRO A 117 19.71 -8.98 -1.03
N GLU A 118 18.76 -9.79 -0.58
CA GLU A 118 17.66 -10.33 -1.38
C GLU A 118 16.67 -9.22 -1.77
N VAL A 119 16.28 -8.38 -0.81
CA VAL A 119 15.37 -7.25 -1.02
C VAL A 119 16.02 -6.20 -1.92
N GLN A 120 17.32 -5.92 -1.74
CA GLN A 120 18.07 -5.00 -2.60
C GLN A 120 18.14 -5.48 -4.05
N LYS A 121 18.34 -6.78 -4.27
CA LYS A 121 18.33 -7.38 -5.62
C LYS A 121 16.96 -7.21 -6.29
N ALA A 122 15.87 -7.48 -5.56
CA ALA A 122 14.52 -7.31 -6.06
C ALA A 122 14.21 -5.84 -6.38
N LEU A 123 14.54 -4.91 -5.48
CA LEU A 123 14.39 -3.47 -5.70
C LEU A 123 15.23 -2.97 -6.89
N GLY A 124 16.48 -3.41 -7.02
CA GLY A 124 17.34 -3.07 -8.14
C GLY A 124 16.76 -3.53 -9.48
N MET A 125 16.15 -4.71 -9.49
CA MET A 125 15.45 -5.23 -10.66
C MET A 125 14.21 -4.38 -11.02
N LEU A 126 13.38 -4.03 -10.03
CA LEU A 126 12.22 -3.15 -10.23
C LEU A 126 12.63 -1.79 -10.79
N LEU A 127 13.70 -1.20 -10.26
CA LEU A 127 14.25 0.07 -10.74
C LEU A 127 14.76 -0.04 -12.18
N ASN A 128 15.37 -1.16 -12.57
CA ASN A 128 15.80 -1.37 -13.95
C ASN A 128 14.62 -1.46 -14.91
N ILE A 129 13.55 -2.16 -14.53
CA ILE A 129 12.30 -2.20 -15.31
C ILE A 129 11.72 -0.80 -15.44
N ALA A 130 11.59 -0.06 -14.33
CA ALA A 130 11.04 1.29 -14.32
C ALA A 130 11.85 2.27 -15.19
N ARG A 131 13.18 2.17 -15.16
CA ARG A 131 14.07 2.96 -16.02
C ARG A 131 13.86 2.63 -17.50
N GLU A 132 13.71 1.35 -17.83
CA GLU A 132 13.52 0.94 -19.23
C GLU A 132 12.14 1.33 -19.75
N LEU A 133 11.10 1.27 -18.91
CA LEU A 133 9.78 1.81 -19.23
C LEU A 133 9.85 3.31 -19.48
N GLY A 134 10.49 4.07 -18.57
CA GLY A 134 10.65 5.51 -18.68
C GLY A 134 11.46 6.00 -19.91
N LYS A 135 12.25 5.13 -20.53
CA LYS A 135 12.93 5.44 -21.81
C LYS A 135 12.02 5.29 -23.03
N ASN A 136 10.92 4.54 -22.90
CA ASN A 136 10.05 4.11 -23.98
C ASN A 136 8.64 4.73 -23.92
N ILE A 137 8.41 5.64 -22.96
CA ILE A 137 7.23 6.52 -22.85
C ILE A 137 7.69 7.98 -22.90
#